data_AF-A0A972WRB0-F1
#
_entry.id   AF-A0A972WRB0-F1
#
_cell.length_a   1.000
_cell.length_b   1.000
_cell.length_c   1.000
_cell.angle_alpha   90.00
_cell.angle_beta   90.00
_cell.angle_gamma   90.00
#
_symmetry.space_group_name_H-M   'P 1'
#
loop_
_entity.id
_entity.type
_entity.pdbx_description
1 polymer ?
#
loop_
_entity_poly.entity_id
_entity_poly.type
_entity_poly.pdbx_seq_one_letter_code
_entity_poly.pdbx_strand_id
1 'polypeptide(L)'
;MSLLGRFLGQAVRRAAQDPRIRAKATELAGEAYRRAKPAIENAGRHVVETARETAAEVRPGDNPLEYAKRFHERLLPPDRDDDKRR
;
A
#
# COMPACT_ATOMS: atom_id res chain seq x y z
N MET A 1 -5.70 -23.99 9.77
CA MET A 1 -6.70 -23.15 9.08
C MET A 1 -7.96 -23.10 9.94
N SER A 2 -8.28 -21.95 10.54
CA SER A 2 -9.40 -21.79 11.49
C SER A 2 -10.77 -21.85 10.80
N LEU A 3 -11.74 -22.54 11.41
CA LEU A 3 -13.15 -22.63 10.97
C LEU A 3 -13.77 -21.24 10.75
N LEU A 4 -13.36 -20.26 11.56
CA LEU A 4 -13.82 -18.87 11.47
C LEU A 4 -13.47 -18.24 10.10
N GLY A 5 -12.28 -18.53 9.58
CA GLY A 5 -11.84 -18.02 8.27
C GLY A 5 -12.63 -18.63 7.10
N ARG A 6 -13.10 -19.87 7.24
CA ARG A 6 -13.98 -20.51 6.24
C ARG A 6 -15.37 -19.89 6.22
N PHE A 7 -15.95 -19.60 7.39
CA PHE A 7 -17.26 -18.94 7.50
C PHE A 7 -17.22 -17.51 6.97
N LEU A 8 -16.19 -16.73 7.34
CA LEU A 8 -16.01 -15.38 6.82
C LEU A 8 -15.79 -15.39 5.30
N GLY A 9 -14.98 -16.31 4.78
CA GLY A 9 -14.76 -16.45 3.33
C GLY A 9 -16.04 -16.82 2.55
N GLN A 10 -16.89 -17.69 3.10
CA GLN A 10 -18.19 -18.01 2.50
C GLN A 10 -19.17 -16.84 2.60
N ALA A 11 -19.24 -16.15 3.73
CA ALA A 11 -20.08 -14.97 3.91
C ALA A 11 -19.68 -13.84 2.95
N VAL A 12 -18.39 -13.60 2.77
CA VAL A 12 -17.85 -12.64 1.80
C VAL A 12 -18.17 -13.05 0.37
N ARG A 13 -18.02 -14.33 -0.01
CA ARG A 13 -18.42 -14.82 -1.33
C ARG A 13 -19.92 -14.64 -1.58
N ARG A 14 -20.75 -14.93 -0.59
CA ARG A 14 -22.21 -14.82 -0.68
C ARG A 14 -22.67 -13.35 -0.76
N ALA A 15 -22.03 -12.48 0.01
CA ALA A 15 -22.23 -11.03 -0.05
C ALA A 15 -21.76 -10.43 -1.39
N ALA A 16 -20.67 -10.94 -1.97
CA ALA A 16 -20.18 -10.50 -3.29
C ALA A 16 -21.08 -10.95 -4.46
N GLN A 17 -21.87 -12.01 -4.26
CA GLN A 17 -22.87 -12.48 -5.22
C GLN A 17 -24.19 -11.70 -5.14
N ASP A 18 -24.42 -10.92 -4.08
CA ASP A 18 -25.58 -10.05 -3.97
C ASP A 18 -25.32 -8.72 -4.72
N PRO A 19 -26.06 -8.42 -5.80
CA PRO A 19 -25.86 -7.20 -6.58
C PRO A 19 -26.11 -5.92 -5.79
N ARG A 20 -26.94 -5.94 -4.74
CA ARG A 20 -27.23 -4.78 -3.89
C ARG A 20 -26.08 -4.49 -2.92
N ILE A 21 -25.46 -5.54 -2.37
CA ILE A 21 -24.27 -5.39 -1.52
C ILE A 21 -23.07 -4.96 -2.37
N ARG A 22 -22.93 -5.51 -3.58
CA ARG A 22 -21.88 -5.10 -4.52
C ARG A 22 -22.01 -3.64 -4.94
N ALA A 23 -23.23 -3.15 -5.18
CA ALA A 23 -23.49 -1.75 -5.48
C ALA A 23 -23.12 -0.84 -4.30
N LYS A 24 -23.61 -1.14 -3.09
CA LYS A 24 -23.26 -0.39 -1.88
C LYS A 24 -21.77 -0.44 -1.54
N ALA A 25 -21.11 -1.58 -1.72
CA ALA A 25 -19.68 -1.73 -1.48
C ALA A 25 -18.86 -0.91 -2.49
N THR A 26 -19.30 -0.85 -3.75
CA THR A 26 -18.67 -0.04 -4.80
C THR A 26 -18.88 1.45 -4.54
N GLU A 27 -20.05 1.84 -4.03
CA GLU A 27 -20.36 3.21 -3.63
C GLU A 27 -19.51 3.64 -2.42
N LEU A 28 -19.44 2.81 -1.37
CA LEU A 28 -18.58 3.04 -0.21
C LEU A 28 -17.10 3.06 -0.59
N ALA A 29 -16.66 2.13 -1.45
CA ALA A 29 -15.29 2.10 -1.94
C ALA A 29 -14.99 3.33 -2.79
N GLY A 30 -15.95 3.82 -3.60
CA GLY A 30 -15.81 5.04 -4.39
C GLY A 30 -15.78 6.30 -3.53
N GLU A 31 -16.47 6.33 -2.39
CA GLU A 31 -16.44 7.44 -1.45
C GLU A 31 -15.17 7.43 -0.57
N ALA A 32 -14.78 6.25 -0.07
CA ALA A 32 -13.51 6.05 0.61
C ALA A 32 -12.32 6.36 -0.30
N TYR A 33 -12.37 5.91 -1.56
CA TYR A 33 -11.38 6.24 -2.58
C TYR A 33 -11.36 7.73 -2.86
N ARG A 34 -12.51 8.42 -3.01
CA ARG A 34 -12.52 9.89 -3.20
C ARG A 34 -11.89 10.65 -2.04
N ARG A 35 -12.11 10.21 -0.80
CA ARG A 35 -11.50 10.82 0.39
C ARG A 35 -10.02 10.47 0.56
N ALA A 36 -9.63 9.25 0.20
CA ALA A 36 -8.24 8.79 0.29
C ALA A 36 -7.41 9.20 -0.94
N LYS A 37 -8.04 9.51 -2.08
CA LYS A 37 -7.39 9.86 -3.35
C LYS A 37 -6.32 10.96 -3.20
N PRO A 38 -6.54 12.07 -2.48
CA PRO A 38 -5.52 13.09 -2.32
C PRO A 38 -4.29 12.57 -1.54
N ALA A 39 -4.53 11.76 -0.50
CA ALA A 39 -3.46 11.15 0.28
C ALA A 39 -2.72 10.07 -0.51
N ILE A 40 -3.43 9.27 -1.29
CA ILE A 40 -2.88 8.23 -2.17
C ILE A 40 -2.10 8.86 -3.33
N GLU A 41 -2.58 9.94 -3.93
CA GLU A 41 -1.87 10.66 -5.01
C GLU A 41 -0.61 11.34 -4.48
N ASN A 42 -0.63 11.89 -3.26
CA ASN A 42 0.57 12.43 -2.61
C ASN A 42 1.57 11.33 -2.25
N ALA A 43 1.11 10.22 -1.66
CA ALA A 43 1.96 9.08 -1.35
C ALA A 43 2.53 8.44 -2.62
N GLY A 44 1.72 8.35 -3.68
CA GLY A 44 2.13 7.83 -4.98
C GLY A 44 3.18 8.71 -5.66
N ARG A 45 3.04 10.04 -5.60
CA ARG A 45 4.07 10.97 -6.07
C ARG A 45 5.39 10.77 -5.32
N HIS A 46 5.34 10.67 -4.00
CA HIS A 46 6.53 10.43 -3.18
C HIS A 46 7.20 9.08 -3.52
N VAL A 47 6.43 8.01 -3.68
CA VAL A 47 6.93 6.68 -4.10
C VAL A 47 7.62 6.76 -5.47
N VAL A 48 7.03 7.45 -6.44
CA VAL A 48 7.58 7.59 -7.80
C VAL A 48 8.83 8.45 -7.80
N GLU A 49 8.86 9.54 -7.03
CA GLU A 49 10.06 10.39 -6.87
C GLU A 49 11.20 9.59 -6.22
N THR A 50 10.92 8.90 -5.11
CA THR A 50 11.89 8.03 -4.44
C THR A 50 12.42 6.93 -5.37
N ALA A 51 11.55 6.34 -6.20
CA ALA A 51 11.96 5.34 -7.19
C ALA A 51 12.88 5.94 -8.26
N ARG A 52 12.60 7.16 -8.74
CA ARG A 52 13.42 7.88 -9.73
C ARG A 52 14.79 8.25 -9.15
N GLU A 53 14.82 8.79 -7.94
CA GLU A 53 16.05 9.16 -7.25
C GLU A 53 16.92 7.93 -6.97
N THR A 54 16.31 6.83 -6.52
CA THR A 54 17.04 5.58 -6.28
C THR A 54 17.59 5.00 -7.59
N ALA A 55 16.81 5.08 -8.68
CA ALA A 55 17.22 4.56 -9.99
C ALA A 55 18.34 5.41 -10.65
N ALA A 56 18.48 6.68 -10.26
CA ALA A 56 19.56 7.54 -10.71
C ALA A 56 20.92 7.13 -10.11
N GLU A 57 20.92 6.51 -8.92
CA GLU A 57 22.13 6.07 -8.22
C GLU A 57 22.42 4.58 -8.43
N VAL A 58 21.38 3.75 -8.38
CA VAL A 58 21.49 2.30 -8.51
C VAL A 58 20.50 1.85 -9.56
N ARG A 59 20.99 1.37 -10.70
CA ARG A 59 20.10 0.84 -11.73
C ARG A 59 19.51 -0.49 -11.25
N PRO A 60 18.18 -0.65 -11.21
CA PRO A 60 17.55 -1.90 -10.76
C PRO A 60 17.90 -3.08 -11.68
N GLY A 61 18.22 -2.84 -12.95
CA GLY A 61 18.67 -3.88 -13.88
C GLY A 61 20.12 -4.36 -13.62
N ASP A 62 20.97 -3.51 -13.04
CA ASP A 62 22.38 -3.82 -12.81
C ASP A 62 22.61 -4.36 -11.38
N ASN A 63 21.89 -3.81 -10.38
CA ASN A 63 21.95 -4.27 -9.00
C ASN A 63 20.57 -4.15 -8.30
N PRO A 64 19.69 -5.14 -8.47
CA PRO A 64 18.31 -5.10 -7.96
C PRO A 64 18.23 -5.14 -6.44
N LEU A 65 19.17 -5.81 -5.75
CA LEU A 65 19.16 -5.93 -4.29
C LEU A 65 19.57 -4.62 -3.62
N GLU A 66 20.62 -3.97 -4.11
CA GLU A 66 21.03 -2.66 -3.59
C GLU A 66 19.97 -1.59 -3.91
N TYR A 67 19.35 -1.65 -5.10
CA TYR A 67 18.22 -0.78 -5.43
C TYR A 67 17.07 -0.94 -4.43
N ALA A 68 16.64 -2.17 -4.15
CA ALA A 68 15.54 -2.43 -3.23
C ALA A 68 15.84 -1.94 -1.81
N LYS A 69 17.08 -2.16 -1.34
CA LYS A 69 17.54 -1.67 -0.03
C LYS A 69 17.48 -0.14 0.05
N ARG A 70 18.09 0.55 -0.92
CA ARG A 70 18.13 2.03 -0.96
C ARG A 70 16.75 2.65 -1.14
N PHE A 71 15.91 2.02 -1.97
CA PHE A 71 14.53 2.42 -2.17
C PHE A 71 13.75 2.32 -0.85
N HIS A 72 13.90 1.22 -0.11
CA HIS A 72 13.26 1.03 1.19
C HIS A 72 13.73 2.06 2.22
N GLU A 73 15.04 2.27 2.35
CA GLU A 73 15.63 3.27 3.28
C GLU A 73 15.14 4.70 3.01
N ARG A 74 14.87 5.05 1.75
CA ARG A 74 14.36 6.38 1.36
C ARG A 74 12.85 6.49 1.51
N LEU A 75 12.12 5.43 1.19
CA LEU A 75 10.67 5.42 1.26
C LEU A 75 10.17 5.42 2.70
N LEU A 76 10.91 4.77 3.58
CA LEU A 76 10.65 4.70 5.01
C LEU A 76 11.92 5.14 5.74
N PRO A 77 12.12 6.46 5.93
CA PRO A 77 13.23 6.92 6.75
C PRO A 77 13.13 6.22 8.12
N PRO A 78 14.24 5.74 8.68
CA PRO A 78 14.21 5.01 9.95
C PRO A 78 13.48 5.85 10.98
N ASP A 79 12.53 5.22 11.69
CA ASP A 79 11.83 5.84 12.81
C ASP A 79 12.89 6.50 13.71
N ARG A 80 12.83 7.83 13.82
CA ARG A 80 13.69 8.60 14.71
C ARG A 80 13.26 8.39 16.17
N ASP A 81 13.21 7.13 16.61
CA ASP A 81 13.02 6.76 18.01
C ASP A 81 14.35 6.62 18.77
N ASP A 82 15.49 6.88 18.11
CA ASP A 82 16.80 6.94 18.77
C ASP A 82 17.15 8.35 19.32
N ASP A 83 16.33 9.37 19.09
CA ASP A 83 16.60 10.76 19.55
C ASP A 83 16.10 11.06 20.99
N LYS A 84 15.88 10.01 21.80
CA LYS A 84 15.59 10.11 23.25
C LYS A 84 16.58 9.34 24.14
N ARG A 85 17.74 8.94 23.62
CA ARG A 85 18.83 8.37 24.44
C ARG A 85 20.17 9.05 24.19
N ARG A 86 20.26 10.36 24.38
CA ARG A 86 21.50 11.03 24.76
C ARG A 86 21.22 12.20 25.70
#